data_AF-A0AAE1GKB2-F1
#
_entry.id   AF-A0AAE1GKB2-F1
#
_cell.length_a   1.000
_cell.length_b   1.000
_cell.length_c   1.000
_cell.angle_alpha   90.00
_cell.angle_beta   90.00
_cell.angle_gamma   90.00
#
_symmetry.space_group_name_H-M   'P 1'
#
loop_
_entity.id
_entity.type
_entity.pdbx_description
1 polymer ?
#
loop_
_entity_poly.entity_id
_entity_poly.type
_entity_poly.pdbx_seq_one_letter_code
_entity_poly.pdbx_strand_id
1 'polypeptide(L)'
;MLDGGIHMVKDSTKKHVRRNLETEIGESLQFVHVAKGKVLVYPDNLSRDELVKQNVFLMNTVQNLESKVQPTVYGPHPPRKALHKPVVKKRTLDADPIILPPYNAGERVGPPSRLHIALDNRKVVEQAQKKNLIWIFARLHAASSQENPVAGWTGFNITTRDNEDVSQNTVAYLPTINAPATEMSTIHEVLIRSQKIMNTLELKSIVVVCDQAIYAKAVEILWKHKDKFSHIVPRLGAFHTICTLMAIIGKRV
;
A
#
# COMPACT_ATOMS: atom_id res chain seq x y z
N MET A 1 -4.54 7.06 -20.00
CA MET A 1 -5.79 6.97 -19.22
C MET A 1 -5.43 7.20 -17.75
N LEU A 2 -5.52 8.44 -17.28
CA LEU A 2 -5.31 8.84 -15.88
C LEU A 2 -6.58 9.51 -15.32
N ASP A 3 -7.76 9.16 -15.82
CA ASP A 3 -9.04 9.78 -15.42
C ASP A 3 -9.77 9.00 -14.31
N GLY A 4 -9.01 8.29 -13.48
CA GLY A 4 -9.54 7.51 -12.35
C GLY A 4 -9.41 8.22 -11.00
N GLY A 5 -9.20 9.53 -10.99
CA GLY A 5 -9.09 10.32 -9.77
C GLY A 5 -10.41 11.02 -9.43
N ILE A 6 -10.67 11.24 -8.14
CA ILE A 6 -11.67 12.22 -7.73
C ILE A 6 -11.10 13.60 -8.11
N HIS A 7 -11.44 14.08 -9.31
CA HIS A 7 -10.93 15.34 -9.84
C HIS A 7 -11.41 16.55 -9.04
N MET A 8 -12.49 16.39 -8.26
CA MET A 8 -13.02 17.46 -7.42
C MET A 8 -13.85 16.87 -6.26
N VAL A 9 -13.41 17.13 -5.03
CA VAL A 9 -14.23 16.87 -3.84
C VAL A 9 -15.25 18.01 -3.72
N LYS A 10 -16.54 17.67 -3.67
CA LYS A 10 -17.62 18.65 -3.49
C LYS A 10 -17.43 19.42 -2.18
N ASP A 11 -17.74 20.71 -2.16
CA ASP A 11 -17.54 21.53 -0.96
C ASP A 11 -18.40 21.07 0.23
N SER A 12 -19.56 20.46 -0.04
CA SER A 12 -20.37 19.77 0.97
C SER A 12 -19.63 18.58 1.58
N THR A 13 -18.92 17.78 0.78
CA THR A 13 -18.10 16.66 1.24
C THR A 13 -16.90 17.14 2.05
N LYS A 14 -16.22 18.22 1.63
CA LYS A 14 -15.13 18.84 2.42
C LYS A 14 -15.65 19.33 3.78
N LYS A 15 -16.81 19.98 3.80
CA LYS A 15 -17.45 20.48 5.03
C LYS A 15 -17.86 19.33 5.96
N HIS A 16 -18.38 18.24 5.40
CA HIS A 16 -18.76 17.05 6.18
C HIS A 16 -17.54 16.35 6.78
N VAL A 17 -16.50 16.09 5.99
CA VAL A 17 -15.24 15.49 6.48
C VAL A 17 -14.60 16.37 7.55
N ARG A 18 -14.56 17.68 7.35
CA ARG A 18 -14.06 18.63 8.34
C ARG A 18 -14.83 18.55 9.66
N ARG A 19 -16.16 18.55 9.61
CA ARG A 19 -17.00 18.49 10.81
C ARG A 19 -16.84 17.17 11.57
N ASN A 20 -16.67 16.05 10.87
CA ASN A 20 -16.38 14.77 11.52
C ASN A 20 -15.01 14.79 12.20
N LEU A 21 -13.97 15.31 11.53
CA LEU A 21 -12.64 15.43 12.13
C LEU A 21 -12.62 16.40 13.32
N GLU A 22 -13.29 17.55 13.23
CA GLU A 22 -13.41 18.48 14.37
C GLU A 22 -14.17 17.84 15.55
N THR A 23 -15.16 16.99 15.30
CA THR A 23 -15.89 16.27 16.35
C THR A 23 -15.04 15.16 16.99
N GLU A 24 -14.28 14.41 16.19
CA GLU A 24 -13.53 13.23 16.68
C GLU A 24 -12.18 13.58 17.31
N ILE A 25 -11.49 14.61 16.81
CA ILE A 25 -10.10 14.93 17.19
C ILE A 25 -9.87 16.42 17.46
N GLY A 26 -10.93 17.23 17.50
CA GLY A 26 -10.81 18.70 17.64
C GLY A 26 -10.32 19.18 18.99
N GLU A 27 -10.50 18.42 20.07
CA GLU A 27 -9.94 18.76 21.39
C GLU A 27 -8.43 18.50 21.45
N SER A 28 -7.89 17.62 20.59
CA SER A 28 -6.47 17.24 20.57
C SER A 28 -5.64 17.97 19.51
N LEU A 29 -6.27 18.83 18.70
CA LEU A 29 -5.64 19.52 17.57
C LEU A 29 -6.04 21.00 17.54
N GLN A 30 -5.06 21.89 17.47
CA GLN A 30 -5.28 23.31 17.22
C GLN A 30 -5.29 23.62 15.72
N PHE A 31 -6.29 24.38 15.28
CA PHE A 31 -6.44 24.83 13.89
C PHE A 31 -6.19 26.34 13.80
N VAL A 32 -5.15 26.75 13.06
CA VAL A 32 -4.79 28.15 12.85
C VAL A 32 -4.98 28.52 11.39
N HIS A 33 -5.81 29.53 11.13
CA HIS A 33 -6.00 30.06 9.79
C HIS A 33 -4.81 30.95 9.39
N VAL A 34 -4.04 30.51 8.41
CA VAL A 34 -2.82 31.23 7.96
C VAL A 34 -3.11 32.10 6.74
N ALA A 35 -4.01 31.65 5.85
CA ALA A 35 -4.46 32.41 4.67
C ALA A 35 -5.79 31.84 4.13
N LYS A 36 -6.37 32.49 3.12
CA LYS A 36 -7.58 32.00 2.44
C LYS A 36 -7.34 30.59 1.87
N GLY A 37 -8.01 29.61 2.47
CA GLY A 37 -7.88 28.19 2.09
C GLY A 37 -6.68 27.43 2.69
N LYS A 38 -5.87 28.07 3.55
CA LYS A 38 -4.74 27.42 4.24
C LYS A 38 -4.97 27.38 5.75
N VAL A 39 -4.96 26.19 6.32
CA VAL A 39 -5.12 25.94 7.76
C VAL A 39 -3.90 25.15 8.24
N LEU A 40 -3.21 25.69 9.24
CA LEU A 40 -2.16 24.98 9.96
C LEU A 40 -2.83 24.18 11.09
N VAL A 41 -2.48 22.91 11.22
CA VAL A 41 -3.02 22.01 12.25
C VAL A 41 -1.85 21.45 13.05
N TYR A 42 -1.88 21.57 14.37
CA TYR A 42 -0.87 20.98 15.24
C TYR A 42 -1.49 20.43 16.53
N PRO A 43 -0.88 19.40 17.16
CA PRO A 43 -1.32 18.85 18.43
C PRO A 43 -1.43 19.89 19.55
N ASP A 44 -2.42 19.75 20.42
CA ASP A 44 -2.64 20.58 21.61
C ASP A 44 -1.49 20.49 22.63
N ASN A 45 -0.74 19.39 22.64
CA ASN A 45 0.40 19.18 23.52
C ASN A 45 1.69 19.91 23.10
N LEU A 46 1.66 20.69 22.02
CA LEU A 46 2.79 21.50 21.54
C LEU A 46 2.55 22.99 21.83
N SER A 47 3.44 23.61 22.60
CA SER A 47 3.41 25.06 22.79
C SER A 47 3.80 25.81 21.51
N ARG A 48 3.32 27.06 21.34
CA ARG A 48 3.71 27.90 20.20
C ARG A 48 5.22 28.10 20.09
N ASP A 49 5.91 28.21 21.22
CA ASP A 49 7.37 28.39 21.25
C ASP A 49 8.12 27.14 20.77
N GLU A 50 7.64 25.95 21.13
CA GLU A 50 8.19 24.69 20.62
C GLU A 50 7.94 24.53 19.12
N LEU A 51 6.76 24.91 18.65
CA LEU A 51 6.41 24.91 17.24
C LEU A 51 7.33 25.84 16.43
N VAL A 52 7.60 27.04 16.94
CA VAL A 52 8.52 28.00 16.31
C VAL A 52 9.95 27.46 16.29
N LYS A 53 10.44 26.88 17.40
CA LYS A 53 11.78 26.26 17.46
C LYS A 53 11.92 25.11 16.47
N GLN A 54 10.92 24.23 16.37
CA GLN A 54 10.90 23.14 15.41
C GLN A 54 10.85 23.67 13.96
N ASN A 55 10.03 24.67 13.68
CA ASN A 55 9.95 25.28 12.35
C ASN A 55 11.28 25.92 11.94
N VAL A 56 11.95 26.65 12.83
CA VAL A 56 13.26 27.27 12.55
C VAL A 56 14.33 26.21 12.31
N PHE A 57 14.38 25.17 13.15
CA PHE A 57 15.29 24.04 12.96
C PHE A 57 15.06 23.33 11.62
N LEU A 58 13.80 23.13 11.25
CA LEU A 58 13.41 22.48 10.00
C LEU A 58 13.72 23.35 8.78
N MET A 59 13.45 24.65 8.82
CA MET A 59 13.82 25.60 7.75
C MET A 59 15.32 25.58 7.50
N ASN A 60 16.13 25.63 8.57
CA ASN A 60 17.59 25.54 8.47
C ASN A 60 18.05 24.18 7.91
N THR A 61 17.32 23.10 8.21
CA THR A 61 17.63 21.76 7.68
C THR A 61 17.26 21.65 6.20
N VAL A 62 16.11 22.17 5.80
CA VAL A 62 15.67 22.21 4.39
C VAL A 62 16.63 23.05 3.56
N GLN A 63 17.01 24.25 4.01
CA GLN A 63 18.00 25.11 3.35
C GLN A 63 19.35 24.38 3.16
N ASN A 64 19.80 23.66 4.20
CA ASN A 64 21.02 22.86 4.12
C ASN A 64 20.89 21.65 3.17
N LEU A 65 19.70 21.07 3.05
CA LEU A 65 19.43 19.95 2.13
C LEU A 65 19.27 20.43 0.68
N GLU A 66 18.64 21.57 0.44
CA GLU A 66 18.57 22.19 -0.89
C GLU A 66 19.96 22.49 -1.46
N SER A 67 20.92 22.85 -0.58
CA SER A 67 22.33 23.01 -0.97
C SER A 67 23.09 21.70 -1.23
N LYS A 68 22.54 20.54 -0.85
CA LYS A 68 23.21 19.22 -0.91
C LYS A 68 22.50 18.18 -1.78
N VAL A 69 21.23 18.39 -2.12
CA VAL A 69 20.42 17.47 -2.95
C VAL A 69 20.42 17.99 -4.39
N GLN A 70 21.58 17.93 -5.04
CA GLN A 70 21.59 17.68 -6.48
C GLN A 70 21.84 16.19 -6.67
N PRO A 71 20.91 15.44 -7.29
CA PRO A 71 21.15 14.04 -7.62
C PRO A 71 22.39 13.92 -8.50
N THR A 72 23.39 13.16 -8.07
CA THR A 72 24.63 12.94 -8.85
C THR A 72 24.37 12.17 -10.15
N VAL A 73 23.18 11.54 -10.27
CA VAL A 73 22.76 10.82 -11.48
C VAL A 73 21.29 11.14 -11.76
N TYR A 74 21.04 11.72 -12.93
CA TYR A 74 19.70 11.74 -13.52
C TYR A 74 19.39 10.29 -13.93
N GLY A 75 18.45 9.65 -13.23
CA GLY A 75 18.07 8.27 -13.56
C GLY A 75 17.67 8.15 -15.03
N PRO A 76 18.06 7.08 -15.74
CA PRO A 76 17.68 6.92 -17.14
C PRO A 76 16.16 6.95 -17.23
N HIS A 77 15.61 7.85 -18.05
CA HIS A 77 14.23 7.70 -18.51
C HIS A 77 14.18 6.32 -19.18
N PRO A 78 13.46 5.33 -18.62
CA PRO A 78 13.32 4.07 -19.33
C PRO A 78 12.69 4.40 -20.68
N PRO A 79 13.25 3.94 -21.81
CA PRO A 79 12.69 4.21 -23.12
C PRO A 79 11.25 3.72 -23.12
N ARG A 80 10.31 4.65 -23.34
CA ARG A 80 8.89 4.36 -23.44
C ARG A 80 8.69 3.49 -24.67
N LYS A 81 8.76 2.16 -24.52
CA LYS A 81 8.33 1.24 -25.58
C LYS A 81 6.84 1.51 -25.81
N ALA A 82 6.53 2.16 -26.93
CA ALA A 82 5.17 2.36 -27.37
C ALA A 82 4.60 0.97 -27.70
N LEU A 83 3.85 0.39 -26.76
CA LEU A 83 3.01 -0.77 -27.05
C LEU A 83 1.86 -0.29 -27.92
N HIS A 84 2.11 -0.14 -29.23
CA HIS A 84 1.08 -0.09 -30.27
C HIS A 84 0.49 -1.51 -30.42
N LYS A 85 -0.25 -1.97 -29.42
CA LYS A 85 -1.25 -3.00 -29.64
C LYS A 85 -2.61 -2.29 -29.65
N PRO A 86 -3.36 -2.32 -30.76
CA PRO A 86 -4.72 -1.81 -30.73
C PRO A 86 -5.48 -2.53 -29.62
N VAL A 87 -6.07 -1.76 -28.71
CA VAL A 87 -6.89 -2.28 -27.62
C VAL A 87 -8.16 -2.84 -28.26
N VAL A 88 -8.14 -4.13 -28.60
CA VAL A 88 -9.34 -4.85 -28.98
C VAL A 88 -10.16 -4.99 -27.70
N LYS A 89 -11.33 -4.34 -27.62
CA LYS A 89 -12.27 -4.41 -26.51
C LYS A 89 -12.97 -5.79 -26.46
N LYS A 90 -12.24 -6.90 -26.49
CA LYS A 90 -12.79 -8.21 -26.16
C LYS A 90 -12.77 -8.34 -24.64
N ARG A 91 -13.91 -8.11 -24.00
CA ARG A 91 -14.08 -8.18 -22.53
C ARG A 91 -14.16 -9.61 -21.99
N THR A 92 -14.05 -10.61 -22.85
CA THR A 92 -14.26 -12.01 -22.53
C THR A 92 -13.06 -12.81 -23.03
N LEU A 93 -12.38 -13.49 -22.11
CA LEU A 93 -11.38 -14.49 -22.42
C LEU A 93 -12.12 -15.83 -22.50
N ASP A 94 -12.06 -16.47 -23.67
CA ASP A 94 -12.56 -17.83 -23.83
C ASP A 94 -11.57 -18.74 -23.09
N ALA A 95 -12.00 -19.28 -21.95
CA ALA A 95 -11.20 -20.18 -21.13
C ALA A 95 -11.88 -21.54 -21.11
N ASP A 96 -11.15 -22.58 -21.50
CA ASP A 96 -11.68 -23.94 -21.49
C ASP A 96 -12.18 -24.31 -20.07
N PRO A 97 -13.36 -24.93 -19.96
CA PRO A 97 -13.86 -25.38 -18.66
C PRO A 97 -12.90 -26.44 -18.11
N ILE A 98 -12.27 -26.14 -16.98
CA ILE A 98 -11.39 -27.07 -16.28
C ILE A 98 -12.23 -27.78 -15.21
N ILE A 99 -12.38 -29.10 -15.33
CA ILE A 99 -12.96 -29.91 -14.27
C ILE A 99 -11.94 -30.02 -13.15
N LEU A 100 -12.21 -29.34 -12.03
CA LEU A 100 -11.34 -29.37 -10.86
C LEU A 100 -11.58 -30.65 -10.05
N PRO A 101 -10.52 -31.27 -9.50
CA PRO A 101 -10.68 -32.34 -8.53
C PRO A 101 -11.51 -31.86 -7.33
N PRO A 102 -12.40 -32.70 -6.78
CA PRO A 102 -13.13 -32.35 -5.58
C PRO A 102 -12.15 -32.11 -4.41
N TYR A 103 -12.37 -31.03 -3.67
CA TYR A 103 -11.61 -30.75 -2.45
C TYR A 103 -12.43 -31.15 -1.23
N ASN A 104 -11.93 -32.13 -0.48
CA ASN A 104 -12.57 -32.61 0.75
C ASN A 104 -12.16 -31.72 1.93
N ALA A 105 -13.04 -30.79 2.29
CA ALA A 105 -12.78 -29.81 3.35
C ALA A 105 -12.51 -30.45 4.72
N GLY A 106 -13.16 -31.58 5.04
CA GLY A 106 -13.01 -32.24 6.34
C GLY A 106 -13.32 -31.30 7.51
N GLU A 107 -12.76 -31.58 8.68
CA GLU A 107 -12.86 -30.67 9.83
C GLU A 107 -11.99 -29.42 9.65
N ARG A 108 -12.51 -28.28 10.13
CA ARG A 108 -11.79 -27.01 10.09
C ARG A 108 -10.61 -27.03 11.05
N VAL A 109 -9.44 -26.70 10.53
CA VAL A 109 -8.21 -26.54 11.32
C VAL A 109 -7.99 -25.05 11.57
N GLY A 110 -7.79 -24.67 12.83
CA GLY A 110 -7.48 -23.29 13.21
C GLY A 110 -6.01 -22.90 13.01
N PRO A 111 -5.64 -21.64 13.28
CA PRO A 111 -4.26 -21.19 13.21
C PRO A 111 -3.37 -22.02 14.16
N PRO A 112 -2.13 -22.34 13.76
CA PRO A 112 -1.17 -22.93 14.69
C PRO A 112 -0.90 -22.00 15.87
N SER A 113 -0.46 -22.59 16.98
CA SER A 113 0.06 -21.84 18.12
C SER A 113 1.22 -20.95 17.66
N ARG A 114 1.21 -19.69 18.07
CA ARG A 114 2.18 -18.68 17.61
C ARG A 114 3.25 -18.48 18.67
N LEU A 115 4.50 -18.52 18.26
CA LEU A 115 5.63 -18.05 19.07
C LEU A 115 5.77 -16.54 18.88
N HIS A 116 5.85 -15.80 19.99
CA HIS A 116 6.15 -14.38 19.94
C HIS A 116 7.65 -14.21 19.70
N ILE A 117 8.03 -13.69 18.53
CA ILE A 117 9.40 -13.36 18.20
C ILE A 117 9.54 -11.84 18.29
N ALA A 118 10.32 -11.36 19.24
CA ALA A 118 10.68 -9.95 19.32
C ALA A 118 11.71 -9.65 18.22
N LEU A 119 11.29 -8.95 17.17
CA LEU A 119 12.18 -8.45 16.13
C LEU A 119 12.56 -7.01 16.46
N ASP A 120 13.86 -6.71 16.56
CA ASP A 120 14.34 -5.33 16.68
C ASP A 120 14.25 -4.63 15.31
N ASN A 121 13.06 -4.10 15.03
CA ASN A 121 12.78 -3.34 13.82
C ASN A 121 12.89 -1.83 14.05
N ARG A 122 13.42 -1.39 15.20
CA ARG A 122 13.39 0.03 15.61
C ARG A 122 14.02 0.94 14.56
N LYS A 123 15.22 0.58 14.10
CA LYS A 123 15.94 1.34 13.07
C LYS A 123 15.17 1.44 11.76
N VAL A 124 14.57 0.34 11.31
CA VAL A 124 13.78 0.30 10.05
C VAL A 124 12.54 1.17 10.17
N VAL A 125 11.85 1.10 11.31
CA VAL A 125 10.67 1.92 11.60
C VAL A 125 11.04 3.40 11.65
N GLU A 126 12.09 3.76 12.38
CA GLU A 126 12.58 5.15 12.49
C GLU A 126 12.97 5.71 11.11
N GLN A 127 13.66 4.93 10.29
CA GLN A 127 14.00 5.33 8.92
C GLN A 127 12.74 5.53 8.05
N ALA A 128 11.78 4.61 8.10
CA ALA A 128 10.53 4.72 7.35
C ALA A 128 9.71 5.94 7.78
N GLN A 129 9.61 6.19 9.10
CA GLN A 129 8.95 7.36 9.66
C GLN A 129 9.62 8.66 9.21
N LYS A 130 10.94 8.75 9.31
CA LYS A 130 11.70 9.91 8.85
C LYS A 130 11.48 10.17 7.36
N LYS A 131 11.52 9.14 6.52
CA LYS A 131 11.28 9.26 5.07
C LYS A 131 9.85 9.71 4.75
N ASN A 132 8.86 9.18 5.48
CA ASN A 132 7.45 9.60 5.38
C ASN A 132 7.28 11.09 5.75
N LEU A 133 7.87 11.51 6.87
CA LEU A 133 7.80 12.90 7.32
C LEU A 133 8.42 13.85 6.30
N ILE A 134 9.61 13.53 5.78
CA ILE A 134 10.27 14.33 4.74
C ILE A 134 9.38 14.44 3.50
N TRP A 135 8.76 13.34 3.05
CA TRP A 135 7.84 13.38 1.91
C TRP A 135 6.62 14.28 2.17
N ILE A 136 5.99 14.16 3.34
CA ILE A 136 4.85 14.99 3.73
C ILE A 136 5.24 16.47 3.73
N PHE A 137 6.36 16.82 4.37
CA PHE A 137 6.82 18.21 4.43
C PHE A 137 7.19 18.76 3.06
N ALA A 138 7.91 17.99 2.24
CA ALA A 138 8.23 18.39 0.87
C ALA A 138 6.96 18.64 0.04
N ARG A 139 5.93 17.80 0.19
CA ARG A 139 4.62 17.99 -0.46
C ARG A 139 3.88 19.22 0.04
N LEU A 140 3.89 19.49 1.36
CA LEU A 140 3.25 20.66 1.94
C LEU A 140 3.95 21.96 1.50
N HIS A 141 5.28 21.95 1.42
CA HIS A 141 6.08 23.08 0.95
C HIS A 141 5.90 23.31 -0.55
N ALA A 142 6.04 22.27 -1.39
CA ALA A 142 5.87 22.38 -2.84
C ALA A 142 4.43 22.71 -3.26
N ALA A 143 3.42 22.40 -2.43
CA ALA A 143 2.05 22.88 -2.67
C ALA A 143 1.94 24.42 -2.63
N SER A 144 2.95 25.13 -2.12
CA SER A 144 3.02 26.59 -2.12
C SER A 144 3.77 27.19 -3.31
N SER A 145 4.52 26.38 -4.08
CA SER A 145 5.34 26.81 -5.22
C SER A 145 4.98 26.00 -6.46
N GLN A 146 4.38 26.63 -7.49
CA GLN A 146 3.90 25.94 -8.69
C GLN A 146 5.00 25.30 -9.56
N GLU A 147 6.27 25.54 -9.26
CA GLU A 147 7.37 25.30 -10.20
C GLU A 147 7.93 23.87 -10.21
N ASN A 148 7.64 23.00 -9.24
CA ASN A 148 7.97 21.56 -9.33
C ASN A 148 7.17 20.73 -8.31
N PRO A 149 6.10 20.01 -8.71
CA PRO A 149 5.31 19.24 -7.78
C PRO A 149 6.10 18.01 -7.29
N VAL A 150 6.25 17.89 -5.97
CA VAL A 150 6.81 16.68 -5.35
C VAL A 150 5.94 15.48 -5.71
N ALA A 151 6.57 14.42 -6.22
CA ALA A 151 5.91 13.21 -6.66
C ALA A 151 5.08 12.56 -5.52
N GLY A 152 4.09 11.74 -5.89
CA GLY A 152 3.40 10.89 -4.92
C GLY A 152 4.39 9.95 -4.20
N TRP A 153 3.96 9.34 -3.09
CA TRP A 153 4.83 8.55 -2.20
C TRP A 153 5.75 7.57 -2.96
N THR A 154 5.20 6.80 -3.91
CA THR A 154 5.99 5.86 -4.73
C THR A 154 7.06 6.57 -5.56
N GLY A 155 6.70 7.64 -6.27
CA GLY A 155 7.63 8.40 -7.09
C GLY A 155 8.73 9.05 -6.25
N PHE A 156 8.37 9.62 -5.09
CA PHE A 156 9.33 10.16 -4.14
C PHE A 156 10.33 9.09 -3.68
N ASN A 157 9.87 7.89 -3.33
CA ASN A 157 10.77 6.79 -2.94
C ASN A 157 11.69 6.35 -4.09
N ILE A 158 11.21 6.37 -5.33
CA ILE A 158 12.03 6.05 -6.51
C ILE A 158 13.11 7.11 -6.73
N THR A 159 12.79 8.40 -6.56
CA THR A 159 13.73 9.51 -6.76
C THR A 159 14.76 9.63 -5.63
N THR A 160 14.39 9.23 -4.41
CA THR A 160 15.21 9.35 -3.19
C THR A 160 15.84 8.04 -2.74
N ARG A 161 15.87 7.02 -3.60
CA ARG A 161 16.59 5.78 -3.31
C ARG A 161 18.08 6.00 -3.58
N ASP A 162 18.93 5.61 -2.64
CA ASP A 162 20.37 5.62 -2.80
C ASP A 162 20.80 4.30 -3.47
N ASN A 163 21.56 4.37 -4.57
CA ASN A 163 22.36 3.29 -5.21
C ASN A 163 21.88 1.82 -5.07
N GLU A 164 20.58 1.57 -5.07
CA GLU A 164 20.02 0.23 -5.14
C GLU A 164 19.78 -0.12 -6.61
N ASP A 165 20.44 -1.18 -7.08
CA ASP A 165 20.17 -1.78 -8.39
C ASP A 165 18.73 -2.31 -8.41
N VAL A 166 17.87 -1.66 -9.19
CA VAL A 166 16.48 -2.07 -9.32
C VAL A 166 16.29 -2.89 -10.58
N SER A 167 16.10 -4.20 -10.39
CA SER A 167 15.64 -5.08 -11.44
C SER A 167 14.22 -4.71 -11.85
N GLN A 168 13.98 -4.58 -13.15
CA GLN A 168 12.64 -4.32 -13.67
C GLN A 168 11.71 -5.51 -13.38
N ASN A 169 10.56 -5.24 -12.76
CA ASN A 169 9.54 -6.26 -12.55
C ASN A 169 8.93 -6.72 -13.88
N THR A 170 8.76 -8.03 -14.03
CA THR A 170 7.98 -8.59 -15.13
C THR A 170 6.54 -8.77 -14.67
N VAL A 171 5.61 -8.09 -15.33
CA VAL A 171 4.17 -8.22 -15.06
C VAL A 171 3.60 -9.22 -16.06
N ALA A 172 2.98 -10.26 -15.54
CA ALA A 172 2.30 -11.28 -16.34
C ALA A 172 0.93 -11.60 -15.73
N TYR A 173 0.01 -12.01 -16.59
CA TYR A 173 -1.29 -12.52 -16.15
C TYR A 173 -1.17 -14.02 -15.87
N LEU A 174 -1.74 -14.44 -14.74
CA LEU A 174 -1.90 -15.86 -14.47
C LEU A 174 -3.03 -16.44 -15.31
N PRO A 175 -2.93 -17.72 -15.73
CA PRO A 175 -3.99 -18.38 -16.45
C PRO A 175 -5.26 -18.43 -15.60
N THR A 176 -6.39 -18.08 -16.20
CA THR A 176 -7.69 -18.05 -15.54
C THR A 176 -8.12 -19.47 -15.13
N ILE A 177 -8.89 -19.56 -14.06
CA ILE A 177 -9.58 -20.79 -13.67
C ILE A 177 -11.06 -20.53 -13.91
N ASN A 178 -11.66 -21.26 -14.84
CA ASN A 178 -13.07 -21.16 -15.15
C ASN A 178 -13.90 -21.99 -14.16
N ALA A 179 -13.89 -21.56 -12.89
CA ALA A 179 -14.66 -22.15 -11.79
C ALA A 179 -15.03 -21.04 -10.78
N PRO A 180 -16.08 -21.22 -9.95
CA PRO A 180 -16.48 -20.18 -9.02
C PRO A 180 -15.36 -19.87 -8.01
N ALA A 181 -14.99 -18.59 -7.89
CA ALA A 181 -13.85 -18.15 -7.06
C ALA A 181 -14.01 -18.45 -5.56
N THR A 182 -15.24 -18.64 -5.10
CA THR A 182 -15.56 -18.95 -3.71
C THR A 182 -15.49 -20.45 -3.39
N GLU A 183 -15.42 -21.34 -4.39
CA GLU A 183 -15.38 -22.78 -4.13
C GLU A 183 -14.02 -23.22 -3.58
N MET A 184 -14.06 -24.15 -2.62
CA MET A 184 -12.83 -24.59 -1.94
C MET A 184 -11.88 -25.34 -2.89
N SER A 185 -12.43 -26.06 -3.87
CA SER A 185 -11.66 -26.69 -4.96
C SER A 185 -10.94 -25.66 -5.82
N THR A 186 -11.61 -24.56 -6.17
CA THR A 186 -11.02 -23.44 -6.92
C THR A 186 -9.86 -22.82 -6.15
N ILE A 187 -10.06 -22.53 -4.86
CA ILE A 187 -9.02 -21.92 -4.02
C ILE A 187 -7.84 -22.88 -3.83
N HIS A 188 -8.10 -24.17 -3.61
CA HIS A 188 -7.04 -25.17 -3.51
C HIS A 188 -6.23 -25.28 -4.82
N GLU A 189 -6.88 -25.22 -5.99
CA GLU A 189 -6.19 -25.19 -7.28
C GLU A 189 -5.35 -23.91 -7.46
N VAL A 190 -5.86 -22.74 -7.03
CA VAL A 190 -5.08 -21.48 -7.03
C VAL A 190 -3.78 -21.66 -6.23
N LEU A 191 -3.85 -22.30 -5.06
CA LEU A 191 -2.68 -22.55 -4.22
C LEU A 191 -1.70 -23.55 -4.86
N ILE A 192 -2.21 -24.61 -5.49
CA ILE A 192 -1.38 -25.55 -6.25
C ILE A 192 -0.65 -24.85 -7.39
N ARG A 193 -1.35 -24.02 -8.18
CA ARG A 193 -0.73 -23.26 -9.27
C ARG A 193 0.29 -22.26 -8.75
N SER A 194 0.00 -21.58 -7.64
CA SER A 194 0.93 -20.66 -6.99
C SER A 194 2.22 -21.36 -6.57
N GLN A 195 2.11 -22.56 -5.98
CA GLN A 195 3.27 -23.39 -5.64
C GLN A 195 4.09 -23.78 -6.88
N LYS A 196 3.42 -24.21 -7.96
CA LYS A 196 4.09 -24.55 -9.23
C LYS A 196 4.86 -23.36 -9.78
N ILE A 197 4.24 -22.18 -9.83
CA ILE A 197 4.86 -20.94 -10.29
C ILE A 197 6.07 -20.59 -9.42
N MET A 198 5.93 -20.67 -8.09
CA MET A 198 7.01 -20.41 -7.16
C MET A 198 8.21 -21.31 -7.43
N ASN A 199 7.97 -22.62 -7.62
CA ASN A 199 9.03 -23.58 -7.94
C ASN A 199 9.66 -23.32 -9.32
N THR A 200 8.86 -23.04 -10.35
CA THR A 200 9.36 -22.75 -11.71
C THR A 200 10.20 -21.47 -11.77
N LEU A 201 9.89 -20.49 -10.93
CA LEU A 201 10.64 -19.24 -10.81
C LEU A 201 11.75 -19.31 -9.75
N GLU A 202 11.97 -20.48 -9.14
CA GLU A 202 12.98 -20.70 -8.09
C GLU A 202 12.88 -19.72 -6.91
N LEU A 203 11.65 -19.32 -6.57
CA LEU A 203 11.38 -18.38 -5.48
C LEU A 203 11.37 -19.10 -4.13
N LYS A 204 11.98 -18.49 -3.11
CA LYS A 204 11.95 -19.00 -1.72
C LYS A 204 10.54 -18.99 -1.11
N SER A 205 9.68 -18.08 -1.56
CA SER A 205 8.31 -17.90 -1.09
C SER A 205 7.49 -17.14 -2.11
N ILE A 206 6.18 -17.36 -2.13
CA ILE A 206 5.24 -16.60 -2.97
C ILE A 206 4.15 -15.94 -2.12
N VAL A 207 3.84 -14.69 -2.42
CA VAL A 207 2.74 -13.96 -1.77
C VAL A 207 1.49 -14.08 -2.62
N VAL A 208 0.40 -14.55 -2.02
CA VAL A 208 -0.90 -14.68 -2.69
C VAL A 208 -1.85 -13.67 -2.05
N VAL A 209 -2.27 -12.67 -2.84
CA VAL A 209 -3.15 -11.60 -2.37
C VAL A 209 -4.60 -11.96 -2.68
N CYS A 210 -5.45 -12.00 -1.66
CA CYS A 210 -6.84 -12.41 -1.75
C CYS A 210 -7.79 -11.32 -1.27
N ASP A 211 -9.04 -11.36 -1.75
CA ASP A 211 -10.13 -10.71 -1.04
C ASP A 211 -10.39 -11.38 0.33
N GLN A 212 -11.24 -10.76 1.16
CA GLN A 212 -11.47 -11.24 2.51
C GLN A 212 -12.12 -12.64 2.58
N ALA A 213 -13.04 -12.96 1.68
CA ALA A 213 -13.75 -14.23 1.69
C ALA A 213 -12.86 -15.38 1.19
N ILE A 214 -12.12 -15.13 0.11
CA ILE A 214 -11.11 -16.05 -0.42
C ILE A 214 -9.97 -16.23 0.59
N TYR A 215 -9.51 -15.16 1.23
CA TYR A 215 -8.46 -15.22 2.24
C TYR A 215 -8.83 -16.18 3.38
N ALA A 216 -10.05 -16.08 3.93
CA ALA A 216 -10.51 -16.93 5.02
C ALA A 216 -10.48 -18.42 4.65
N LYS A 217 -10.89 -18.76 3.42
CA LYS A 217 -10.86 -20.14 2.90
C LYS A 217 -9.44 -20.59 2.57
N ALA A 218 -8.61 -19.71 2.01
CA ALA A 218 -7.23 -20.01 1.69
C ALA A 218 -6.44 -20.35 2.96
N VAL A 219 -6.55 -19.55 4.03
CA VAL A 219 -5.84 -19.84 5.29
C VAL A 219 -6.29 -21.17 5.91
N GLU A 220 -7.57 -21.53 5.79
CA GLU A 220 -8.09 -22.83 6.23
C GLU A 220 -7.38 -23.99 5.50
N ILE A 221 -7.26 -23.91 4.17
CA ILE A 221 -6.52 -24.89 3.36
C ILE A 221 -5.04 -24.92 3.76
N LEU A 222 -4.40 -23.76 3.91
CA LEU A 222 -2.98 -23.67 4.29
C LEU A 222 -2.72 -24.31 5.65
N TRP A 223 -3.59 -24.06 6.63
CA TRP A 223 -3.44 -24.65 7.97
C TRP A 223 -3.67 -26.14 8.00
N LYS A 224 -4.52 -26.67 7.11
CA LYS A 224 -4.71 -28.11 6.92
C LYS A 224 -3.52 -28.78 6.23
N HIS A 225 -2.86 -28.06 5.33
CA HIS A 225 -1.75 -28.58 4.51
C HIS A 225 -0.45 -27.78 4.71
N LYS A 226 -0.05 -27.59 5.97
CA LYS A 226 1.09 -26.72 6.36
C LYS A 226 2.39 -27.11 5.66
N ASP A 227 2.69 -28.41 5.59
CA ASP A 227 3.94 -28.87 4.98
C ASP A 227 3.97 -28.64 3.47
N LYS A 228 2.81 -28.73 2.81
CA LYS A 228 2.69 -28.56 1.36
C LYS A 228 2.75 -27.09 0.93
N PHE A 229 2.21 -26.18 1.75
CA PHE A 229 2.05 -24.76 1.41
C PHE A 229 2.84 -23.83 2.35
N SER A 230 3.89 -24.34 3.00
CA SER A 230 4.71 -23.61 3.98
C SER A 230 5.36 -22.33 3.43
N HIS A 231 5.61 -22.29 2.13
CA HIS A 231 6.25 -21.18 1.42
C HIS A 231 5.24 -20.22 0.77
N ILE A 232 3.94 -20.46 0.91
CA ILE A 232 2.89 -19.57 0.45
C ILE A 232 2.48 -18.63 1.59
N VAL A 233 2.59 -17.33 1.34
CA VAL A 233 2.19 -16.28 2.28
C VAL A 233 0.88 -15.64 1.80
N PRO A 234 -0.28 -16.02 2.39
CA PRO A 234 -1.53 -15.38 2.04
C PRO A 234 -1.58 -13.96 2.62
N ARG A 235 -2.11 -13.01 1.87
CA ARG A 235 -2.28 -11.62 2.30
C ARG A 235 -3.64 -11.09 1.86
N LEU A 236 -4.27 -10.28 2.70
CA LEU A 236 -5.44 -9.50 2.28
C LEU A 236 -5.02 -8.44 1.25
N GLY A 237 -5.87 -8.21 0.24
CA GLY A 237 -5.75 -7.06 -0.65
C GLY A 237 -5.72 -5.76 0.14
N ALA A 238 -5.04 -4.73 -0.40
CA ALA A 238 -4.88 -3.44 0.29
C ALA A 238 -6.22 -2.84 0.74
N PHE A 239 -7.23 -2.89 -0.14
CA PHE A 239 -8.60 -2.46 0.18
C PHE A 239 -9.17 -3.23 1.38
N HIS A 240 -9.18 -4.56 1.32
CA HIS A 240 -9.71 -5.40 2.40
C HIS A 240 -8.93 -5.27 3.70
N THR A 241 -7.62 -5.03 3.62
CA THR A 241 -6.77 -4.77 4.80
C THR A 241 -7.25 -3.51 5.52
N ILE A 242 -7.47 -2.41 4.78
CA ILE A 242 -7.94 -1.14 5.34
C ILE A 242 -9.35 -1.30 5.90
N CYS A 243 -10.27 -1.92 5.16
CA CYS A 243 -11.64 -2.17 5.63
C CYS A 243 -11.68 -3.02 6.90
N THR A 244 -10.85 -4.06 6.98
CA THR A 244 -10.75 -4.92 8.17
C THR A 244 -10.22 -4.13 9.37
N LEU A 245 -9.19 -3.30 9.18
CA LEU A 245 -8.64 -2.45 10.24
C LEU A 245 -9.70 -1.45 10.76
N MET A 246 -10.39 -0.74 9.86
CA MET A 246 -11.43 0.21 10.24
C MET A 246 -12.57 -0.49 11.02
N ALA A 247 -12.98 -1.67 10.57
CA ALA A 247 -14.01 -2.46 11.25
C ALA A 247 -13.58 -2.93 12.66
N ILE A 248 -12.29 -3.22 12.87
CA ILE A 248 -11.76 -3.57 14.19
C ILE A 248 -11.76 -2.34 15.11
N ILE A 249 -11.30 -1.19 14.62
CA ILE A 249 -11.27 0.06 15.40
C ILE A 249 -12.69 0.45 15.81
N GLY A 250 -13.64 0.46 14.87
CA GLY A 250 -15.04 0.83 15.16
C GLY A 250 -15.79 -0.12 16.08
N LYS A 251 -15.22 -1.28 16.45
CA LYS A 251 -15.77 -2.18 17.48
C LYS A 251 -15.12 -1.99 18.86
N ARG A 252 -14.02 -1.23 18.93
CA ARG A 252 -13.25 -0.97 20.15
C ARG A 252 -13.42 0.45 20.68
N VAL A 253 -14.05 1.33 19.89
CA VAL A 253 -14.56 2.65 20.28
C VAL A 253 -16.03 2.48 20.62
#